data_AF-A0A257ISC8-F1
#
_entry.id   AF-A0A257ISC8-F1
#
_cell.length_a   1.000
_cell.length_b   1.000
_cell.length_c   1.000
_cell.angle_alpha   90.00
_cell.angle_beta   90.00
_cell.angle_gamma   90.00
#
_symmetry.space_group_name_H-M   'P 1'
#
loop_
_entity.id
_entity.type
_entity.pdbx_description
1 polymer ?
#
loop_
_entity_poly.entity_id
_entity_poly.type
_entity_poly.pdbx_seq_one_letter_code
_entity_poly.pdbx_strand_id
1 'polypeptide(L)'
;ASDFYKYLADMFVETIKSFTISEKLLLEKIKLENTKILIPFFEANKNVVITLGHIGNYELIAKAMPFFMKHKVLVPYHKMSNDYFNNLFYKSRTAFGTIFFPTFDTFTSIKKDYGKAFAITLANDQSAPPTKSFWTKFLNQDTTFFTGTEKIAQQFDYPVVFAHVTVPQKGHYTMTFELISDNSKSEPEGFIMKKHAELLEKDILADPKYWLWTHKRWKHKMPDGVEYGFNVPKKA
;
A
#
# COMPACT_ATOMS: atom_id res chain seq x y z
N ALA A 1 4.23 22.48 -7.92
CA ALA A 1 2.85 22.65 -7.38
C ALA A 1 1.77 22.54 -8.46
N SER A 2 1.82 23.30 -9.58
CA SER A 2 0.78 23.26 -10.63
C SER A 2 0.52 21.84 -11.18
N ASP A 3 1.56 21.07 -11.47
CA ASP A 3 1.39 19.73 -12.06
C ASP A 3 0.76 18.73 -11.09
N PHE A 4 1.03 18.85 -9.79
CA PHE A 4 0.35 18.05 -8.77
C PHE A 4 -1.16 18.33 -8.76
N TYR A 5 -1.58 19.61 -8.77
CA TYR A 5 -3.01 19.93 -8.74
C TYR A 5 -3.74 19.53 -10.02
N LYS A 6 -3.07 19.60 -11.18
CA LYS A 6 -3.60 19.04 -12.44
C LYS A 6 -3.79 17.53 -12.32
N TYR A 7 -2.77 16.81 -11.86
CA TYR A 7 -2.86 15.38 -11.58
C TYR A 7 -3.98 15.06 -10.58
N LEU A 8 -4.07 15.80 -9.48
CA LEU A 8 -5.06 15.58 -8.44
C LEU A 8 -6.48 15.68 -9.02
N ALA A 9 -6.74 16.71 -9.84
CA ALA A 9 -8.02 16.86 -10.53
C ALA A 9 -8.30 15.68 -11.48
N ASP A 10 -7.30 15.26 -12.27
CA ASP A 10 -7.42 14.09 -13.14
C ASP A 10 -7.72 12.81 -12.35
N MET A 11 -6.99 12.56 -11.26
CA MET A 11 -7.18 11.43 -10.36
C MET A 11 -8.59 11.41 -9.76
N PHE A 12 -9.14 12.56 -9.38
CA PHE A 12 -10.53 12.66 -8.89
C PHE A 12 -11.54 12.27 -9.98
N VAL A 13 -11.40 12.79 -11.20
CA VAL A 13 -12.29 12.45 -12.32
C VAL A 13 -12.21 10.96 -12.64
N GLU A 14 -11.00 10.40 -12.66
CA GLU A 14 -10.78 8.97 -12.89
C GLU A 14 -11.34 8.11 -11.75
N THR A 15 -11.26 8.57 -10.50
CA THR A 15 -11.87 7.90 -9.35
C THR A 15 -13.39 7.82 -9.49
N ILE A 16 -14.04 8.89 -9.97
CA ILE A 16 -15.47 8.85 -10.30
C ILE A 16 -15.72 7.85 -11.44
N LYS A 17 -14.85 7.84 -12.46
CA LYS A 17 -14.95 6.87 -13.56
C LYS A 17 -14.81 5.42 -13.08
N SER A 18 -14.07 5.16 -12.01
CA SER A 18 -13.90 3.82 -11.43
C SER A 18 -15.22 3.12 -11.11
N PHE A 19 -16.28 3.88 -10.78
CA PHE A 19 -17.60 3.35 -10.46
C PHE A 19 -18.30 2.69 -11.66
N THR A 20 -17.92 3.06 -12.88
CA THR A 20 -18.55 2.59 -14.13
C THR A 20 -17.55 2.04 -15.15
N ILE A 21 -16.28 1.93 -14.78
CA ILE A 21 -15.24 1.44 -15.70
C ILE A 21 -15.48 -0.05 -16.01
N SER A 22 -15.41 -0.40 -17.30
CA SER A 22 -15.47 -1.80 -17.72
C SER A 22 -14.13 -2.50 -17.45
N GLU A 23 -14.17 -3.82 -17.31
CA GLU A 23 -12.97 -4.65 -17.20
C GLU A 23 -11.99 -4.38 -18.35
N LYS A 24 -12.47 -4.39 -19.60
CA LYS A 24 -11.64 -4.12 -20.79
C LYS A 24 -10.88 -2.79 -20.68
N LEU A 25 -11.57 -1.70 -20.34
CA LEU A 25 -10.94 -0.38 -20.23
C LEU A 25 -10.01 -0.30 -19.02
N LEU A 26 -10.34 -1.00 -17.92
CA LEU A 26 -9.47 -1.08 -16.77
C LEU A 26 -8.14 -1.77 -17.11
N LEU A 27 -8.19 -2.91 -17.82
CA LEU A 27 -7.01 -3.68 -18.23
C LEU A 27 -6.18 -3.00 -19.33
N GLU A 28 -6.79 -2.12 -20.12
CA GLU A 28 -6.04 -1.24 -21.05
C GLU A 28 -5.22 -0.19 -20.29
N LYS A 29 -5.76 0.33 -19.19
CA LYS A 29 -5.16 1.42 -18.41
C LYS A 29 -4.14 0.95 -17.39
N ILE A 30 -4.29 -0.27 -16.86
CA ILE A 30 -3.45 -0.79 -15.78
C ILE A 30 -2.58 -1.92 -16.29
N LYS A 31 -1.29 -1.85 -16.00
CA LYS A 31 -0.34 -2.94 -16.23
C LYS A 31 0.33 -3.32 -14.91
N LEU A 32 0.45 -4.62 -14.66
CA LEU A 32 1.32 -5.15 -13.62
C LEU A 32 2.50 -5.85 -14.29
N GLU A 33 3.70 -5.36 -14.01
CA GLU A 33 4.96 -5.88 -14.51
C GLU A 33 5.73 -6.61 -13.40
N ASN A 34 6.68 -7.44 -13.80
CA ASN A 34 7.48 -8.26 -12.88
C ASN A 34 6.66 -9.11 -11.87
N THR A 35 5.42 -9.48 -12.21
CA THR A 35 4.56 -10.31 -11.34
C THR A 35 5.13 -11.71 -11.07
N LYS A 36 6.11 -12.14 -11.89
CA LYS A 36 6.81 -13.42 -11.75
C LYS A 36 7.50 -13.58 -10.39
N ILE A 37 7.90 -12.50 -9.74
CA ILE A 37 8.51 -12.54 -8.40
C ILE A 37 7.57 -13.11 -7.33
N LEU A 38 6.25 -13.01 -7.57
CA LEU A 38 5.23 -13.52 -6.65
C LEU A 38 4.92 -15.01 -6.88
N ILE A 39 5.27 -15.55 -8.06
CA ILE A 39 4.89 -16.92 -8.44
C ILE A 39 5.47 -17.95 -7.47
N PRO A 40 6.77 -17.95 -7.11
CA PRO A 40 7.32 -18.94 -6.18
C PRO A 40 6.60 -18.94 -4.83
N PHE A 41 6.22 -17.78 -4.32
CA PHE A 41 5.46 -17.68 -3.07
C PHE A 41 4.05 -18.24 -3.21
N PHE A 42 3.38 -17.99 -4.34
CA PHE A 42 2.06 -18.56 -4.61
C PHE A 42 2.10 -20.09 -4.68
N GLU A 43 3.03 -20.66 -5.46
CA GLU A 43 3.15 -22.12 -5.62
C GLU A 43 3.53 -22.81 -4.30
N ALA A 44 4.22 -22.12 -3.40
CA ALA A 44 4.49 -22.57 -2.04
C ALA A 44 3.33 -22.35 -1.05
N ASN A 45 2.16 -21.91 -1.54
CA ASN A 45 0.99 -21.51 -0.74
C ASN A 45 1.34 -20.49 0.38
N LYS A 46 2.31 -19.61 0.13
CA LYS A 46 2.70 -18.53 1.05
C LYS A 46 1.94 -17.25 0.74
N ASN A 47 1.33 -16.69 1.79
CA ASN A 47 0.78 -15.34 1.74
C ASN A 47 1.93 -14.32 1.68
N VAL A 48 1.68 -13.17 1.06
CA VAL A 48 2.69 -12.11 0.89
C VAL A 48 2.18 -10.77 1.41
N VAL A 49 3.08 -9.93 1.90
CA VAL A 49 2.81 -8.53 2.20
C VAL A 49 3.31 -7.70 1.02
N ILE A 50 2.42 -6.91 0.42
CA ILE A 50 2.76 -5.90 -0.58
C ILE A 50 2.68 -4.53 0.09
N THR A 51 3.72 -3.72 -0.03
CA THR A 51 3.73 -2.35 0.53
C THR A 51 4.04 -1.33 -0.55
N LEU A 52 3.40 -0.16 -0.47
CA LEU A 52 3.55 0.94 -1.44
C LEU A 52 3.14 2.28 -0.82
N GLY A 53 3.29 3.36 -1.59
CA GLY A 53 2.69 4.67 -1.27
C GLY A 53 1.46 4.99 -2.12
N HIS A 54 0.73 6.04 -1.76
CA HIS A 54 -0.38 6.59 -2.56
C HIS A 54 0.18 7.38 -3.76
N ILE A 55 0.72 6.65 -4.73
CA ILE A 55 1.20 7.16 -6.02
C ILE A 55 0.23 6.72 -7.12
N GLY A 56 -0.13 7.65 -7.99
CA GLY A 56 -1.09 7.40 -9.06
C GLY A 56 -2.51 7.07 -8.56
N ASN A 57 -3.34 6.51 -9.44
CA ASN A 57 -4.73 6.20 -9.10
C ASN A 57 -4.86 4.82 -8.46
N TYR A 58 -4.68 4.78 -7.15
CA TYR A 58 -4.77 3.56 -6.34
C TYR A 58 -6.16 2.90 -6.37
N GLU A 59 -7.25 3.63 -6.66
CA GLU A 59 -8.59 3.03 -6.81
C GLU A 59 -8.68 2.14 -8.05
N LEU A 60 -8.14 2.59 -9.18
CA LEU A 60 -8.08 1.81 -10.41
C LEU A 60 -7.07 0.66 -10.27
N ILE A 61 -5.89 0.93 -9.72
CA ILE A 61 -4.84 -0.08 -9.54
C ILE A 61 -5.34 -1.22 -8.65
N ALA A 62 -5.83 -0.94 -7.44
CA ALA A 62 -6.29 -1.97 -6.50
C ALA A 62 -7.46 -2.79 -7.07
N LYS A 63 -8.32 -2.16 -7.88
CA LYS A 63 -9.42 -2.82 -8.58
C LYS A 63 -8.94 -3.77 -9.69
N ALA A 64 -7.79 -3.49 -10.30
CA ALA A 64 -7.23 -4.29 -11.40
C ALA A 64 -6.31 -5.43 -10.93
N MET A 65 -5.69 -5.31 -9.75
CA MET A 65 -4.71 -6.31 -9.26
C MET A 65 -5.16 -7.78 -9.37
N PRO A 66 -6.42 -8.17 -9.07
CA PRO A 66 -6.86 -9.57 -9.16
C PRO A 66 -6.72 -10.21 -10.55
N PHE A 67 -6.69 -9.41 -11.63
CA PHE A 67 -6.53 -9.93 -12.99
C PHE A 67 -5.09 -10.33 -13.32
N PHE A 68 -4.10 -9.79 -12.60
CA PHE A 68 -2.69 -9.98 -12.89
C PHE A 68 -1.96 -10.84 -11.87
N MET A 69 -2.64 -11.23 -10.78
CA MET A 69 -2.05 -11.93 -9.65
C MET A 69 -2.76 -13.25 -9.38
N LYS A 70 -1.98 -14.29 -9.07
CA LYS A 70 -2.55 -15.58 -8.64
C LYS A 70 -3.08 -15.52 -7.20
N HIS A 71 -2.40 -14.78 -6.31
CA HIS A 71 -2.86 -14.54 -4.94
C HIS A 71 -4.23 -13.85 -4.92
N LYS A 72 -5.06 -14.12 -3.91
CA LYS A 72 -6.18 -13.22 -3.58
C LYS A 72 -5.62 -11.86 -3.15
N VAL A 73 -6.26 -10.77 -3.52
CA VAL A 73 -5.80 -9.42 -3.14
C VAL A 73 -6.64 -8.92 -1.96
N LEU A 74 -5.97 -8.63 -0.86
CA LEU A 74 -6.55 -8.16 0.39
C LEU A 74 -6.11 -6.71 0.64
N VAL A 75 -7.06 -5.80 0.88
CA VAL A 75 -6.76 -4.38 1.10
C VAL A 75 -7.52 -3.86 2.32
N PRO A 76 -6.83 -3.47 3.42
CA PRO A 76 -7.49 -2.77 4.51
C PRO A 76 -7.94 -1.38 4.08
N TYR A 77 -9.09 -0.91 4.57
CA TYR A 77 -9.53 0.46 4.36
C TYR A 77 -10.15 1.07 5.62
N HIS A 78 -10.07 2.40 5.69
CA HIS A 78 -10.81 3.16 6.69
C HIS A 78 -12.25 3.37 6.22
N LYS A 79 -13.21 2.87 7.01
CA LYS A 79 -14.64 3.09 6.76
C LYS A 79 -14.92 4.60 6.72
N MET A 80 -15.59 5.06 5.67
CA MET A 80 -16.00 6.46 5.56
C MET A 80 -17.15 6.74 6.54
N SER A 81 -17.22 7.96 7.06
CA SER A 81 -18.30 8.37 7.98
C SER A 81 -19.68 8.42 7.31
N ASN A 82 -19.71 8.71 6.01
CA ASN A 82 -20.94 8.69 5.22
C ASN A 82 -21.16 7.28 4.63
N ASP A 83 -22.21 6.59 5.09
CA ASP A 83 -22.50 5.22 4.69
C ASP A 83 -22.84 5.07 3.19
N TYR A 84 -23.48 6.07 2.58
CA TYR A 84 -23.75 6.03 1.13
C TYR A 84 -22.46 5.99 0.32
N PHE A 85 -21.54 6.93 0.58
CA PHE A 85 -20.24 6.95 -0.10
C PHE A 85 -19.40 5.73 0.25
N ASN A 86 -19.41 5.31 1.52
CA ASN A 86 -18.73 4.08 1.93
C ASN A 86 -19.17 2.89 1.08
N ASN A 87 -20.48 2.70 0.93
CA ASN A 87 -21.05 1.60 0.15
C ASN A 87 -20.77 1.73 -1.35
N LEU A 88 -20.80 2.96 -1.89
CA LEU A 88 -20.47 3.22 -3.30
C LEU A 88 -19.03 2.84 -3.63
N PHE A 89 -18.07 3.32 -2.83
CA PHE A 89 -16.66 2.97 -3.00
C PHE A 89 -16.42 1.47 -2.76
N TYR A 90 -17.02 0.89 -1.72
CA TYR A 90 -16.89 -0.53 -1.43
C TYR A 90 -17.35 -1.41 -2.59
N LYS A 91 -18.52 -1.11 -3.19
CA LYS A 91 -19.02 -1.82 -4.38
C LYS A 91 -18.06 -1.68 -5.56
N SER A 92 -17.53 -0.49 -5.80
CA SER A 92 -16.58 -0.27 -6.89
C SER A 92 -15.29 -1.07 -6.70
N ARG A 93 -14.72 -1.02 -5.50
CA ARG A 93 -13.45 -1.64 -5.13
C ARG A 93 -13.50 -3.16 -5.14
N THR A 94 -14.66 -3.75 -4.81
CA THR A 94 -14.84 -5.21 -4.73
C THR A 94 -15.37 -5.84 -6.03
N ALA A 95 -15.68 -5.03 -7.06
CA ALA A 95 -16.32 -5.49 -8.29
C ALA A 95 -15.56 -6.60 -9.05
N PHE A 96 -14.23 -6.65 -8.94
CA PHE A 96 -13.38 -7.59 -9.67
C PHE A 96 -12.58 -8.54 -8.75
N GLY A 97 -13.06 -8.76 -7.52
CA GLY A 97 -12.52 -9.79 -6.63
C GLY A 97 -11.45 -9.34 -5.65
N THR A 98 -11.12 -8.04 -5.59
CA THR A 98 -10.35 -7.48 -4.48
C THR A 98 -11.17 -7.53 -3.21
N ILE A 99 -10.57 -8.01 -2.12
CA ILE A 99 -11.24 -8.17 -0.83
C ILE A 99 -10.85 -6.97 0.05
N PHE A 100 -11.81 -6.07 0.22
CA PHE A 100 -11.66 -4.92 1.11
C PHE A 100 -12.24 -5.24 2.49
N PHE A 101 -11.51 -4.88 3.55
CA PHE A 101 -11.97 -5.05 4.94
C PHE A 101 -11.58 -3.83 5.80
N PRO A 102 -12.31 -3.52 6.87
CA PRO A 102 -11.95 -2.42 7.75
C PRO A 102 -10.55 -2.59 8.37
N THR A 103 -9.74 -1.54 8.42
CA THR A 103 -8.36 -1.59 8.97
C THR A 103 -8.29 -2.18 10.38
N PHE A 104 -9.32 -1.94 11.22
CA PHE A 104 -9.39 -2.50 12.58
C PHE A 104 -9.46 -4.04 12.58
N ASP A 105 -10.00 -4.64 11.52
CA ASP A 105 -10.17 -6.10 11.39
C ASP A 105 -8.96 -6.78 10.74
N THR A 106 -7.83 -6.09 10.56
CA THR A 106 -6.68 -6.62 9.78
C THR A 106 -6.22 -7.99 10.27
N PHE A 107 -5.98 -8.16 11.57
CA PHE A 107 -5.52 -9.45 12.11
C PHE A 107 -6.58 -10.55 12.01
N THR A 108 -7.87 -10.19 12.12
CA THR A 108 -8.97 -11.15 11.95
C THR A 108 -9.08 -11.58 10.50
N SER A 109 -8.94 -10.64 9.55
CA SER A 109 -9.03 -10.91 8.11
C SER A 109 -7.88 -11.78 7.61
N ILE A 110 -6.63 -11.49 7.98
CA ILE A 110 -5.47 -12.28 7.50
C ILE A 110 -5.38 -13.70 8.09
N LYS A 111 -6.14 -14.00 9.15
CA LYS A 111 -6.25 -15.34 9.72
C LYS A 111 -7.35 -16.19 9.08
N LYS A 112 -8.20 -15.60 8.23
CA LYS A 112 -9.23 -16.35 7.52
C LYS A 112 -8.61 -17.23 6.45
N ASP A 113 -9.23 -18.38 6.22
CA ASP A 113 -8.96 -19.18 5.05
C ASP A 113 -9.72 -18.61 3.85
N TYR A 114 -9.00 -18.37 2.77
CA TYR A 114 -9.53 -17.87 1.49
C TYR A 114 -9.49 -18.93 0.38
N GLY A 115 -9.14 -20.18 0.71
CA GLY A 115 -9.01 -21.32 -0.20
C GLY A 115 -7.77 -21.28 -1.10
N LYS A 116 -7.00 -20.19 -1.07
CA LYS A 116 -5.68 -20.05 -1.71
C LYS A 116 -4.90 -18.93 -1.04
N ALA A 117 -3.58 -18.92 -1.25
CA ALA A 117 -2.71 -17.85 -0.77
C ALA A 117 -3.19 -16.44 -1.18
N PHE A 118 -2.96 -15.46 -0.30
CA PHE A 118 -3.33 -14.07 -0.50
C PHE A 118 -2.14 -13.11 -0.43
N ALA A 119 -2.32 -11.93 -0.99
CA ALA A 119 -1.43 -10.79 -0.89
C ALA A 119 -2.16 -9.68 -0.13
N ILE A 120 -1.70 -9.37 1.09
CA ILE A 120 -2.19 -8.19 1.82
C ILE A 120 -1.43 -6.96 1.32
N THR A 121 -2.14 -5.99 0.78
CA THR A 121 -1.58 -4.80 0.13
C THR A 121 -1.80 -3.58 1.02
N LEU A 122 -0.70 -2.95 1.44
CA LEU A 122 -0.66 -1.90 2.45
C LEU A 122 -0.04 -0.63 1.85
N ALA A 123 -0.89 0.37 1.59
CA ALA A 123 -0.43 1.73 1.35
C ALA A 123 0.05 2.33 2.69
N ASN A 124 1.36 2.45 2.86
CA ASN A 124 2.00 2.65 4.15
C ASN A 124 2.77 3.97 4.24
N ASP A 125 2.22 5.06 3.73
CA ASP A 125 2.88 6.36 3.63
C ASP A 125 2.14 7.48 4.39
N GLN A 126 1.13 7.13 5.18
CA GLN A 126 0.41 8.08 6.03
C GLN A 126 1.08 8.25 7.41
N SER A 127 0.86 9.40 8.03
CA SER A 127 1.43 9.72 9.34
C SER A 127 0.79 8.91 10.46
N ALA A 128 1.55 7.99 11.03
CA ALA A 128 1.15 7.21 12.18
C ALA A 128 1.22 8.03 13.49
N PRO A 129 0.39 7.69 14.50
CA PRO A 129 0.51 8.28 15.83
C PRO A 129 1.91 8.05 16.43
N PRO A 130 2.57 9.08 17.01
CA PRO A 130 3.92 9.01 17.55
C PRO A 130 4.23 7.81 18.46
N THR A 131 3.27 7.44 19.30
CA THR A 131 3.43 6.44 20.37
C THR A 131 3.34 4.99 19.92
N LYS A 132 2.95 4.73 18.67
CA LYS A 132 2.79 3.39 18.10
C LYS A 132 3.31 3.34 16.66
N SER A 133 4.47 3.92 16.45
CA SER A 133 5.00 4.17 15.11
C SER A 133 6.44 3.72 14.95
N PHE A 134 6.86 3.67 13.69
CA PHE A 134 8.24 3.58 13.29
C PHE A 134 8.75 4.99 12.94
N TRP A 135 9.73 5.50 13.66
CA TRP A 135 10.38 6.78 13.39
C TRP A 135 11.53 6.62 12.41
N THR A 136 11.59 7.50 11.41
CA THR A 136 12.70 7.56 10.45
C THR A 136 12.76 8.93 9.81
N LYS A 137 13.83 9.16 9.04
CA LYS A 137 13.94 10.28 8.11
C LYS A 137 13.33 9.88 6.76
N PHE A 138 12.50 10.75 6.19
CA PHE A 138 11.84 10.54 4.90
C PHE A 138 11.64 11.88 4.20
N LEU A 139 12.13 12.00 2.97
CA LEU A 139 12.23 13.25 2.21
C LEU A 139 12.89 14.36 3.05
N ASN A 140 14.04 13.99 3.63
CA ASN A 140 14.86 14.83 4.51
C ASN A 140 14.19 15.37 5.80
N GLN A 141 13.06 14.81 6.22
CA GLN A 141 12.35 15.25 7.42
C GLN A 141 12.04 14.07 8.34
N ASP A 142 12.09 14.30 9.65
CA ASP A 142 11.70 13.31 10.64
C ASP A 142 10.20 13.04 10.56
N THR A 143 9.83 11.76 10.54
CA THR A 143 8.43 11.39 10.44
C THR A 143 8.16 9.98 10.96
N THR A 144 6.88 9.65 11.06
CA THR A 144 6.37 8.39 11.56
C THR A 144 5.73 7.57 10.45
N PHE A 145 5.92 6.26 10.48
CA PHE A 145 5.23 5.29 9.65
C PHE A 145 4.41 4.32 10.49
N PHE A 146 3.35 3.74 9.92
CA PHE A 146 2.59 2.69 10.60
C PHE A 146 3.43 1.41 10.65
N THR A 147 3.33 0.69 11.77
CA THR A 147 4.12 -0.52 12.02
C THR A 147 3.52 -1.79 11.41
N GLY A 148 2.36 -1.68 10.75
CA GLY A 148 1.55 -2.81 10.30
C GLY A 148 2.28 -3.73 9.32
N THR A 149 2.96 -3.15 8.32
CA THR A 149 3.69 -3.90 7.29
C THR A 149 4.69 -4.88 7.89
N GLU A 150 5.62 -4.38 8.71
CA GLU A 150 6.67 -5.21 9.30
C GLU A 150 6.12 -6.16 10.37
N LYS A 151 5.20 -5.71 11.22
CA LYS A 151 4.61 -6.57 12.26
C LYS A 151 3.83 -7.74 11.68
N ILE A 152 3.05 -7.51 10.63
CA ILE A 152 2.32 -8.59 9.95
C ILE A 152 3.31 -9.55 9.30
N ALA A 153 4.30 -9.03 8.60
CA ALA A 153 5.32 -9.84 7.94
C ALA A 153 6.04 -10.76 8.93
N GLN A 154 6.65 -10.18 9.97
CA GLN A 154 7.43 -10.93 10.97
C GLN A 154 6.58 -11.91 11.80
N GLN A 155 5.34 -11.54 12.15
CA GLN A 155 4.48 -12.39 12.96
C GLN A 155 4.07 -13.68 12.22
N PHE A 156 3.87 -13.61 10.91
CA PHE A 156 3.40 -14.73 10.09
C PHE A 156 4.47 -15.29 9.14
N ASP A 157 5.69 -14.75 9.20
CA ASP A 157 6.80 -15.07 8.29
C ASP A 157 6.41 -14.93 6.81
N TYR A 158 5.69 -13.85 6.48
CA TYR A 158 5.30 -13.55 5.11
C TYR A 158 6.43 -12.84 4.37
N PRO A 159 6.75 -13.23 3.12
CA PRO A 159 7.58 -12.43 2.23
C PRO A 159 7.00 -11.02 2.07
N VAL A 160 7.90 -10.04 1.93
CA VAL A 160 7.56 -8.63 1.74
C VAL A 160 8.07 -8.16 0.40
N VAL A 161 7.17 -7.56 -0.36
CA VAL A 161 7.44 -6.99 -1.69
C VAL A 161 7.01 -5.54 -1.69
N PHE A 162 7.85 -4.66 -2.21
CA PHE A 162 7.50 -3.29 -2.52
C PHE A 162 6.84 -3.23 -3.89
N ALA A 163 5.76 -2.47 -4.03
CA ALA A 163 5.12 -2.20 -5.31
C ALA A 163 5.40 -0.75 -5.74
N HIS A 164 6.24 -0.59 -6.75
CA HIS A 164 6.48 0.68 -7.41
C HIS A 164 5.30 1.02 -8.31
N VAL A 165 4.90 2.29 -8.35
CA VAL A 165 3.85 2.77 -9.24
C VAL A 165 4.38 3.91 -10.09
N THR A 166 4.22 3.77 -11.41
CA THR A 166 4.57 4.80 -12.39
C THR A 166 3.37 5.18 -13.23
N VAL A 167 3.40 6.39 -13.79
CA VAL A 167 2.36 6.93 -14.66
C VAL A 167 2.97 7.22 -16.03
N PRO A 168 3.17 6.19 -16.88
CA PRO A 168 3.85 6.35 -18.18
C PRO A 168 3.13 7.35 -19.10
N GLN A 169 1.81 7.45 -18.96
CA GLN A 169 1.00 8.46 -19.61
C GLN A 169 -0.26 8.73 -18.78
N LYS A 170 -0.89 9.89 -18.98
CA LYS A 170 -2.10 10.27 -18.25
C LYS A 170 -3.16 9.16 -18.28
N GLY A 171 -3.67 8.83 -17.10
CA GLY A 171 -4.69 7.81 -16.89
C GLY A 171 -4.27 6.38 -17.27
N HIS A 172 -2.96 6.12 -17.33
CA HIS A 172 -2.38 4.78 -17.44
C HIS A 172 -1.35 4.59 -16.35
N TYR A 173 -1.38 3.44 -15.69
CA TYR A 173 -0.59 3.16 -14.51
C TYR A 173 0.12 1.83 -14.67
N THR A 174 1.40 1.80 -14.33
CA THR A 174 2.18 0.56 -14.29
C THR A 174 2.64 0.32 -12.87
N MET A 175 2.31 -0.86 -12.35
CA MET A 175 2.79 -1.35 -11.05
C MET A 175 3.85 -2.42 -11.29
N THR A 176 5.02 -2.28 -10.69
CA THR A 176 6.09 -3.30 -10.73
C THR A 176 6.53 -3.65 -9.32
N PHE A 177 7.13 -4.84 -9.16
CA PHE A 177 7.40 -5.43 -7.85
C PHE A 177 8.90 -5.60 -7.61
N GLU A 178 9.35 -5.22 -6.41
CA GLU A 178 10.72 -5.41 -5.91
C GLU A 178 10.68 -6.17 -4.58
N LEU A 179 11.47 -7.23 -4.43
CA LEU A 179 11.52 -8.00 -3.18
C LEU A 179 12.25 -7.19 -2.10
N ILE A 180 11.60 -7.01 -0.94
CA ILE A 180 12.26 -6.48 0.25
C ILE A 180 12.89 -7.63 1.05
N SER A 181 12.13 -8.69 1.28
CA SER A 181 12.56 -9.84 2.08
C SER A 181 11.72 -11.06 1.74
N ASP A 182 12.33 -12.24 1.60
CA ASP A 182 11.64 -13.53 1.47
C ASP A 182 11.52 -14.31 2.80
N ASN A 183 12.27 -13.88 3.83
CA ASN A 183 12.24 -14.42 5.19
C ASN A 183 12.18 -13.28 6.22
N SER A 184 11.01 -12.66 6.32
CA SER A 184 10.82 -11.44 7.12
C SER A 184 11.07 -11.64 8.60
N LYS A 185 10.91 -12.86 9.13
CA LYS A 185 11.17 -13.18 10.54
C LYS A 185 12.67 -13.13 10.90
N SER A 186 13.54 -13.35 9.91
CA SER A 186 15.00 -13.31 10.10
C SER A 186 15.59 -11.91 9.97
N GLU A 187 14.82 -10.95 9.44
CA GLU A 187 15.29 -9.58 9.23
C GLU A 187 15.40 -8.81 10.55
N PRO A 188 16.40 -7.92 10.70
CA PRO A 188 16.51 -7.05 11.86
C PRO A 188 15.27 -6.17 12.05
N GLU A 189 14.94 -5.85 13.30
CA GLU A 189 13.87 -4.91 13.62
C GLU A 189 14.11 -3.56 12.91
N GLY A 190 13.10 -3.10 12.17
CA GLY A 190 13.10 -1.87 11.38
C GLY A 190 13.60 -2.03 9.96
N PHE A 191 14.12 -3.20 9.56
CA PHE A 191 14.67 -3.41 8.22
C PHE A 191 13.62 -3.17 7.13
N ILE A 192 12.46 -3.81 7.25
CA ILE A 192 11.37 -3.71 6.27
C ILE A 192 10.85 -2.27 6.20
N MET A 193 10.70 -1.62 7.35
CA MET A 193 10.23 -0.24 7.41
C MET A 193 11.23 0.76 6.80
N LYS A 194 12.54 0.58 7.03
CA LYS A 194 13.59 1.40 6.39
C LYS A 194 13.58 1.23 4.88
N LYS A 195 13.55 -0.03 4.41
CA LYS A 195 13.48 -0.34 2.97
C LYS A 195 12.24 0.24 2.31
N HIS A 196 11.08 0.14 2.97
CA HIS A 196 9.86 0.79 2.49
C HIS A 196 10.04 2.31 2.31
N ALA A 197 10.58 3.00 3.31
CA ALA A 197 10.77 4.44 3.26
C ALA A 197 11.78 4.84 2.16
N GLU A 198 12.89 4.11 2.03
CA GLU A 198 13.91 4.32 0.97
C GLU A 198 13.32 4.17 -0.44
N LEU A 199 12.58 3.08 -0.69
CA LEU A 199 12.00 2.79 -2.00
C LEU A 199 10.88 3.78 -2.35
N LEU A 200 10.05 4.14 -1.38
CA LEU A 200 9.01 5.15 -1.59
C LEU A 200 9.62 6.53 -1.86
N GLU A 201 10.67 6.91 -1.13
CA GLU A 201 11.38 8.18 -1.35
C GLU A 201 11.96 8.23 -2.76
N LYS A 202 12.57 7.14 -3.22
CA LYS A 202 13.06 7.00 -4.60
C LYS A 202 11.95 7.20 -5.64
N ASP A 203 10.79 6.56 -5.45
CA ASP A 203 9.65 6.71 -6.37
C ASP A 203 9.12 8.14 -6.41
N ILE A 204 8.99 8.78 -5.24
CA ILE A 204 8.53 10.18 -5.15
C ILE A 204 9.53 11.12 -5.81
N LEU A 205 10.83 10.92 -5.60
CA LEU A 205 11.86 11.77 -6.21
C LEU A 205 11.93 11.59 -7.74
N ALA A 206 11.59 10.41 -8.25
CA ALA A 206 11.56 10.13 -9.69
C ALA A 206 10.43 10.90 -10.39
N ASP A 207 9.23 10.94 -9.81
CA ASP A 207 8.14 11.78 -10.33
C ASP A 207 7.21 12.31 -9.23
N PRO A 208 7.58 13.45 -8.61
CA PRO A 208 6.92 13.90 -7.38
C PRO A 208 5.46 14.23 -7.61
N LYS A 209 5.04 14.67 -8.80
CA LYS A 209 3.66 15.15 -9.00
C LYS A 209 2.59 14.07 -8.77
N TYR A 210 2.95 12.79 -8.78
CA TYR A 210 2.00 11.68 -8.67
C TYR A 210 1.79 11.15 -7.25
N TRP A 211 2.58 11.61 -6.27
CA TRP A 211 2.33 11.30 -4.87
C TRP A 211 1.24 12.21 -4.28
N LEU A 212 0.42 11.68 -3.36
CA LEU A 212 -0.73 12.40 -2.81
C LEU A 212 -0.33 13.46 -1.76
N TRP A 213 0.22 14.59 -2.23
CA TRP A 213 0.73 15.70 -1.40
C TRP A 213 -0.32 16.42 -0.53
N THR A 214 -1.61 16.17 -0.73
CA THR A 214 -2.66 16.75 0.13
C THR A 214 -2.68 16.15 1.54
N HIS A 215 -2.04 15.00 1.76
CA HIS A 215 -1.89 14.44 3.09
C HIS A 215 -0.92 15.27 3.94
N LYS A 216 -1.33 15.59 5.18
CA LYS A 216 -0.46 16.24 6.18
C LYS A 216 0.59 15.25 6.73
N ARG A 217 1.56 14.87 5.89
CA ARG A 217 2.57 13.84 6.19
C ARG A 217 3.44 14.20 7.41
N TRP A 218 3.89 15.45 7.51
CA TRP A 218 4.78 15.94 8.58
C TRP A 218 4.01 16.73 9.64
N LYS A 219 2.98 16.10 10.23
CA LYS A 219 2.16 16.72 11.29
C LYS A 219 2.69 16.48 12.71
N HIS A 220 3.69 15.62 12.87
CA HIS A 220 4.29 15.27 14.15
C HIS A 220 5.74 15.75 14.18
N LYS A 221 6.15 16.37 15.29
CA LYS A 221 7.56 16.63 15.60
C LYS A 221 8.11 15.45 16.38
N MET A 222 9.35 15.06 16.10
CA MET A 222 10.04 14.03 16.87
C MET A 222 10.21 14.54 18.32
N PRO A 223 9.70 13.80 19.33
CA PRO A 223 9.90 14.19 20.72
C PRO A 223 11.37 14.05 21.14
N ASP A 224 11.80 14.87 22.09
CA ASP A 224 13.15 14.78 22.66
C ASP A 224 13.40 13.39 23.28
N GLY A 225 14.59 12.84 23.04
CA GLY A 225 15.00 11.53 23.57
C GLY A 225 14.38 10.32 22.84
N VAL A 226 13.62 10.53 21.77
CA VAL A 226 13.21 9.43 20.87
C VAL A 226 14.33 9.15 19.88
N GLU A 227 14.60 7.87 19.61
CA GLU A 227 15.52 7.44 18.55
C GLU A 227 14.73 6.96 17.32
N TYR A 228 15.38 6.91 16.16
CA TYR A 228 14.81 6.28 14.97
C TYR A 228 14.64 4.77 15.20
N GLY A 229 13.54 4.21 14.69
CA GLY A 229 13.16 2.83 14.94
C GLY A 229 11.75 2.69 15.49
N PHE A 230 11.44 1.53 16.05
CA PHE A 230 10.14 1.30 16.67
C PHE A 230 10.04 2.02 18.00
N ASN A 231 9.12 2.98 18.08
CA ASN A 231 8.72 3.59 19.33
C ASN A 231 7.33 3.08 19.70
N VAL A 232 7.31 1.82 20.15
CA VAL A 232 6.12 1.15 20.68
C VAL A 232 6.51 0.69 22.08
N PRO A 233 5.78 1.08 23.14
CA PRO A 233 6.03 0.54 24.46
C PRO A 233 6.03 -0.99 24.37
N LYS A 234 7.15 -1.63 24.70
CA LYS A 234 7.16 -3.09 24.89
C LYS A 234 6.14 -3.36 25.99
N LYS A 235 5.11 -4.15 25.71
CA LYS A 235 4.25 -4.65 26.79
C LYS A 235 5.17 -5.43 27.73
N ALA A 236 5.20 -5.01 29.00
CA ALA A 236 5.80 -5.77 30.08
C ALA A 236 5.09 -7.13 30.23
#